data_AF-A0A951T7Q1-F1
#
_entry.id   AF-A0A951T7Q1-F1
#
_cell.length_a   1.000
_cell.length_b   1.000
_cell.length_c   1.000
_cell.angle_alpha   90.00
_cell.angle_beta   90.00
_cell.angle_gamma   90.00
#
_symmetry.space_group_name_H-M   'P 1'
#
loop_
_entity.id
_entity.type
_entity.pdbx_description
1 polymer ?
#
loop_
_entity_poly.entity_id
_entity_poly.type
_entity_poly.pdbx_seq_one_letter_code
_entity_poly.pdbx_strand_id
1 'polypeptide(L)' 'MARGVWRYTMTAQEQKLWENAELKGWRVAMEAYVEDEARDRGFSKYAILDRNSGVVAENIVKTAPKETAPSA' A
#
# COMPACT_ATOMS: atom_id res chain seq x y z
N MET A 1 -14.50 -2.69 13.54
CA MET A 1 -14.81 -1.95 12.30
C MET A 1 -13.49 -1.63 11.62
N ALA A 2 -13.30 -1.99 10.35
CA ALA A 2 -12.09 -1.60 9.62
C ALA A 2 -12.12 -0.08 9.40
N ARG A 3 -11.00 0.60 9.64
CA ARG A 3 -10.87 2.02 9.33
C ARG A 3 -10.94 2.16 7.79
N GLY A 4 -11.50 3.27 7.29
CA GLY A 4 -11.84 3.46 5.87
C GLY A 4 -10.67 3.29 4.90
N VAL A 5 -10.11 4.39 4.37
CA VAL A 5 -8.98 4.35 3.42
C VAL A 5 -7.72 4.87 4.12
N TRP A 6 -6.66 4.07 4.13
CA TRP A 6 -5.31 4.52 4.49
C TRP A 6 -4.75 5.34 3.32
N ARG A 7 -4.26 6.56 3.58
CA ARG A 7 -3.69 7.42 2.54
C ARG A 7 -2.22 7.61 2.82
N TYR A 8 -1.38 7.14 1.90
CA TYR A 8 0.06 7.31 1.93
C TYR A 8 0.48 8.36 0.91
N THR A 9 1.08 9.45 1.35
CA THR A 9 1.61 10.49 0.45
C THR A 9 3.09 10.26 0.22
N MET A 10 3.48 10.02 -1.03
CA MET A 10 4.88 9.80 -1.39
C MET A 10 5.73 11.06 -1.15
N THR A 11 6.95 10.84 -0.68
CA THR A 11 8.02 11.83 -0.63
C THR A 11 8.52 12.17 -2.05
N ALA A 12 9.33 13.21 -2.17
CA ALA A 12 9.93 13.60 -3.45
C ALA A 12 10.88 12.54 -4.04
N GLN A 13 11.54 11.74 -3.20
CA GLN A 13 12.42 10.67 -3.65
C GLN A 13 11.62 9.48 -4.16
N GLU A 14 10.60 9.08 -3.39
CA GLU A 14 9.66 8.02 -3.78
C GLU A 14 8.92 8.36 -5.07
N GLN A 15 8.46 9.60 -5.23
CA GLN A 15 7.80 10.01 -6.48
C GLN A 15 8.73 9.88 -7.71
N LYS A 16 10.02 10.22 -7.58
CA LYS A 16 10.99 10.03 -8.67
C LYS A 16 11.14 8.55 -9.06
N LEU A 17 11.15 7.66 -8.06
CA LEU A 17 11.23 6.22 -8.29
C LEU A 17 9.91 5.68 -8.86
N TRP A 18 8.77 6.25 -8.45
CA TRP A 18 7.44 5.93 -8.97
C TRP A 18 7.32 6.27 -10.46
N GLU A 19 7.77 7.46 -10.85
CA GLU A 19 7.67 7.97 -12.22
C GLU A 19 8.63 7.26 -13.19
N ASN A 20 9.71 6.66 -12.68
CA ASN A 20 10.67 5.93 -13.50
C ASN A 20 10.04 4.62 -14.06
N ALA A 21 9.76 4.62 -15.36
CA ALA A 21 9.13 3.51 -16.07
C ALA A 21 9.98 2.23 -16.11
N GLU A 22 11.30 2.33 -15.97
CA GLU A 22 12.21 1.19 -15.93
C GLU A 22 12.17 0.46 -14.57
N LEU A 23 11.70 1.14 -13.53
CA LEU A 23 11.63 0.63 -12.15
C LEU A 23 10.23 0.08 -11.81
N LYS A 24 9.66 -0.76 -12.68
CA LYS A 24 8.35 -1.39 -12.43
C LYS A 24 8.31 -2.18 -11.11
N GLY A 25 9.40 -2.84 -10.75
CA GLY A 25 9.51 -3.57 -9.49
C GLY A 25 9.40 -2.67 -8.26
N TRP A 26 9.79 -1.40 -8.37
CA TRP A 26 9.70 -0.45 -7.27
C TRP A 26 8.25 -0.06 -6.97
N ARG A 27 7.40 0.11 -8.00
CA ARG A 27 5.96 0.37 -7.81
C ARG A 27 5.28 -0.78 -7.05
N VAL A 28 5.58 -2.02 -7.45
CA VAL A 28 5.05 -3.21 -6.79
C VAL A 28 5.50 -3.29 -5.33
N ALA A 29 6.77 -3.01 -5.06
CA ALA A 29 7.30 -2.99 -3.70
C ALA A 29 6.65 -1.90 -2.84
N MET A 30 6.45 -0.71 -3.40
CA MET A 30 5.77 0.41 -2.72
C MET A 30 4.30 0.07 -2.43
N GLU A 31 3.58 -0.50 -3.39
CA GLU A 31 2.19 -0.95 -3.16
C GLU A 31 2.09 -1.99 -2.06
N ALA A 32 2.99 -2.99 -2.03
CA ALA A 32 3.02 -3.99 -0.98
C ALA A 32 3.33 -3.37 0.41
N TYR A 33 4.30 -2.46 0.47
CA TYR A 33 4.64 -1.73 1.70
C TYR A 33 3.45 -0.95 2.26
N VAL A 34 2.76 -0.18 1.41
CA VAL A 34 1.60 0.62 1.83
C VAL A 34 0.41 -0.27 2.21
N GLU A 35 0.23 -1.39 1.50
CA GLU A 35 -0.79 -2.39 1.84
C GLU A 35 -0.53 -2.99 3.22
N ASP A 36 0.71 -3.36 3.53
CA ASP A 36 1.12 -3.91 4.82
C ASP A 36 0.88 -2.91 5.96
N GLU A 37 1.28 -1.65 5.79
CA GLU A 37 0.97 -0.60 6.78
C GLU A 37 -0.53 -0.44 7.01
N ALA A 38 -1.32 -0.44 5.92
CA ALA A 38 -2.77 -0.31 6.01
C ALA A 38 -3.37 -1.50 6.78
N ARG A 39 -2.85 -2.71 6.54
CA ARG A 39 -3.26 -3.94 7.22
C ARG A 39 -2.95 -3.87 8.71
N ASP A 40 -1.73 -3.50 9.09
CA ASP A 40 -1.30 -3.41 10.48
C ASP A 40 -2.09 -2.36 11.26
N ARG A 41 -2.53 -1.30 10.58
CA ARG A 41 -3.36 -0.24 11.14
C ARG A 41 -4.87 -0.58 11.13
N GLY A 42 -5.27 -1.72 10.57
CA GLY A 42 -6.65 -2.20 10.52
C GLY A 42 -7.55 -1.46 9.51
N PHE A 43 -6.98 -0.97 8.41
CA PHE A 43 -7.73 -0.37 7.29
C PHE A 43 -8.18 -1.43 6.28
N SER A 44 -9.28 -1.17 5.58
CA SER A 44 -9.80 -2.08 4.53
C SER A 44 -9.33 -1.71 3.12
N LYS A 45 -8.84 -0.49 2.93
CA LYS A 45 -8.29 0.01 1.66
C LYS A 45 -7.05 0.85 1.90
N TYR A 46 -6.21 0.95 0.89
CA TYR A 46 -5.11 1.89 0.83
C TYR A 46 -5.15 2.70 -0.47
N ALA A 47 -4.66 3.92 -0.40
CA ALA A 47 -4.44 4.80 -1.54
C ALA A 47 -3.05 5.44 -1.43
N ILE A 48 -2.30 5.38 -2.52
CA ILE A 48 -1.02 6.05 -2.69
C ILE A 48 -1.29 7.36 -3.41
N LEU A 49 -0.85 8.45 -2.79
CA LEU A 49 -0.97 9.79 -3.30
C LEU A 49 0.39 10.28 -3.80
N ASP A 50 0.39 10.98 -4.93
CA ASP A 50 1.51 11.82 -5.32
C ASP A 50 1.65 13.03 -4.39
N ARG A 51 2.69 13.85 -4.61
CA ARG A 51 2.93 15.06 -3.83
C ARG A 51 1.86 16.15 -4.00
N ASN A 52 1.08 16.10 -5.07
CA ASN A 52 -0.02 17.01 -5.34
C ASN A 52 -1.35 16.48 -4.77
N SER A 53 -1.29 15.41 -3.96
CA SER A 53 -2.46 14.71 -3.40
C SER A 53 -3.35 14.01 -4.45
N GLY A 54 -2.84 13.79 -5.66
CA GLY A 54 -3.47 12.98 -6.69
C GLY A 54 -3.32 11.49 -6.38
N VAL A 55 -4.40 10.72 -6.51
CA VAL A 55 -4.36 9.26 -6.32
C VAL A 55 -3.65 8.62 -7.51
N VAL A 56 -2.52 7.96 -7.27
CA VAL A 56 -1.75 7.24 -8.30
C VAL A 56 -1.94 5.73 -8.23
N ALA A 57 -2.37 5.20 -7.08
CA ALA A 57 -2.79 3.83 -6.91
C ALA A 57 -3.81 3.73 -5.76
N GLU A 58 -4.82 2.88 -5.90
CA GLU A 58 -5.78 2.57 -4.84
C GLU A 58 -6.17 1.09 -4.95
N ASN A 59 -6.16 0.38 -3.81
CA ASN A 59 -6.62 -1.00 -3.77
C ASN A 59 -7.18 -1.41 -2.41
N ILE A 60 -7.83 -2.56 -2.38
CA ILE A 60 -8.31 -3.22 -1.16
C ILE A 60 -7.12 -3.86 -0.46
N VAL A 61 -7.05 -3.72 0.87
CA VAL A 61 -6.06 -4.42 1.69
C VAL A 61 -6.42 -5.90 1.70
N LYS A 62 -5.52 -6.75 1.20
CA LYS A 62 -5.75 -8.20 1.24
C LYS A 62 -5.60 -8.66 2.68
N THR A 63 -6.55 -9.42 3.16
CA THR A 63 -6.39 -10.15 4.41
C THR A 63 -5.30 -11.18 4.20
N ALA A 64 -4.20 -11.07 4.95
CA ALA A 64 -3.24 -12.15 5.04
C ALA A 64 -4.00 -13.42 5.46
N PRO A 65 -3.79 -14.57 4.79
CA PRO A 65 -4.38 -15.81 5.26
C PRO A 65 -3.96 -15.99 6.71
N LYS A 66 -4.93 -16.07 7.63
CA LYS A 66 -4.67 -16.50 9.00
C LYS A 66 -4.00 -17.85 8.87
N GLU A 67 -2.73 -17.93 9.23
CA GLU A 67 -2.03 -19.17 9.39
C GLU A 67 -2.84 -20.00 10.38
N THR A 68 -3.63 -20.94 9.87
CA THR A 68 -4.32 -21.92 10.71
C THR A 68 -3.22 -22.73 11.34
N ALA A 69 -2.91 -22.40 12.61
CA ALA A 69 -2.01 -23.18 13.43
C ALA A 69 -2.37 -24.67 13.27
N PRO A 70 -1.39 -25.55 13.03
CA PRO A 70 -1.68 -26.97 13.00
C PRO A 70 -2.21 -27.36 14.39
N SER A 71 -3.47 -27.78 14.45
CA SER A 71 -4.02 -28.45 15.62
C SER A 71 -3.18 -29.70 15.87
N ALA A 72 -2.51 -29.72 17.02
CA ALA A 72 -1.79 -30.89 17.54
C ALA A 72 -2.77 -31.97 18.00
#